data_AF-A0A7C4PZG2-F1
#
_entry.id   AF-A0A7C4PZG2-F1
#
_cell.length_a   1.000
_cell.length_b   1.000
_cell.length_c   1.000
_cell.angle_alpha   90.00
_cell.angle_beta   90.00
_cell.angle_gamma   90.00
#
_symmetry.space_group_name_H-M   'P 1'
#
loop_
_entity.id
_entity.type
_entity.pdbx_description
1 polymer ?
#
loop_
_entity_poly.entity_id
_entity_poly.type
_entity_poly.pdbx_seq_one_letter_code
_entity_poly.pdbx_strand_id
1 'polypeptide(L)'
;TKILHFIEGKLNIKFPIVDSYSEEMRIGKNRGDISRVISMARRFGEWEFVRNALKSGAKIILMDGSLQTSFPNESEFVKQIYNEVEKNNSIIAGLSKTSTIFTENGLPISGFLEYLGRKKGISKWAVKIGKSEEWTNKALIYFVKLHENSDRCYRLDIYENTSEEDIERLLSSLVLNSKYFAYPGYPYALIDAHNLARVGRDEAIYIRNLIFDLLDIEDIRKIENSEQIAHKILDELG
;
A
#
# COMPACT_ATOMS: atom_id res chain seq x y z
N THR A 1 10.49 11.22 20.81
CA THR A 1 11.24 10.61 19.70
C THR A 1 11.71 11.72 18.78
N LYS A 2 13.02 11.94 18.63
CA LYS A 2 13.57 13.00 17.77
C LYS A 2 13.71 12.42 16.36
N ILE A 3 13.16 13.08 15.34
CA ILE A 3 13.40 12.72 13.94
C ILE A 3 14.87 13.03 13.66
N LEU A 4 15.66 12.00 13.35
CA LEU A 4 17.12 12.12 13.24
C LEU A 4 17.60 12.39 11.80
N HIS A 5 16.77 12.11 10.79
CA HIS A 5 17.14 12.28 9.38
C HIS A 5 15.92 12.66 8.55
N PHE A 6 16.06 13.72 7.74
CA PHE A 6 15.17 14.01 6.63
C PHE A 6 15.74 13.35 5.38
N ILE A 7 14.92 12.62 4.64
CA ILE A 7 15.28 12.13 3.32
C ILE A 7 14.97 13.24 2.33
N GLU A 8 16.02 13.94 1.87
CA GLU A 8 15.93 14.88 0.76
C GLU A 8 16.43 14.19 -0.52
N GLY A 9 15.62 14.23 -1.58
CA GLY A 9 15.97 13.66 -2.87
C GLY A 9 15.19 14.33 -4.01
N LYS A 10 15.80 14.45 -5.19
CA LYS A 10 15.08 14.82 -6.41
C LYS A 10 14.28 13.60 -6.90
N LEU A 11 12.95 13.70 -6.91
CA LEU A 11 12.08 12.72 -7.57
C LEU A 11 12.12 12.94 -9.09
N ASN A 12 13.05 12.28 -9.77
CA ASN A 12 12.99 12.10 -11.23
C ASN A 12 12.12 10.88 -11.54
N ILE A 13 10.80 11.05 -11.46
CA ILE A 13 9.86 9.96 -11.73
C ILE A 13 9.65 9.84 -13.24
N LYS A 14 10.10 8.74 -13.84
CA LYS A 14 9.62 8.32 -15.16
C LYS A 14 8.32 7.56 -14.96
N PHE A 15 7.21 8.28 -14.79
CA PHE A 15 5.90 7.64 -14.70
C PHE A 15 5.60 6.92 -16.03
N PRO A 16 5.10 5.67 -16.00
CA PRO A 16 4.42 5.14 -17.18
C PRO A 16 3.29 6.09 -17.55
N ILE A 17 3.04 6.28 -18.86
CA ILE A 17 1.87 7.02 -19.31
C ILE A 17 0.65 6.26 -18.81
N VAL A 18 -0.16 6.91 -17.97
CA VAL A 18 -1.40 6.34 -17.45
C VAL A 18 -2.55 6.95 -18.24
N ASP A 19 -3.24 6.12 -19.04
CA ASP A 19 -4.33 6.57 -19.90
C ASP A 19 -5.57 5.69 -19.70
N SER A 20 -6.69 6.31 -19.32
CA SER A 20 -7.98 5.63 -19.19
C SER A 20 -8.50 5.03 -20.51
N TYR A 21 -8.01 5.50 -21.66
CA TYR A 21 -8.35 4.97 -22.98
C TYR A 21 -7.43 3.82 -23.43
N SER A 22 -6.34 3.54 -22.71
CA SER A 22 -5.42 2.46 -23.04
C SER A 22 -6.14 1.10 -22.97
N GLU A 23 -5.80 0.17 -23.86
CA GLU A 23 -6.47 -1.13 -23.93
C GLU A 23 -6.36 -1.89 -22.60
N GLU A 24 -5.24 -1.74 -21.91
CA GLU A 24 -4.93 -2.40 -20.64
C GLU A 24 -5.73 -1.84 -19.46
N MET A 25 -6.30 -0.63 -19.59
CA MET A 25 -7.16 0.00 -18.59
C MET A 25 -8.65 -0.24 -18.83
N ARG A 26 -9.04 -0.66 -20.03
CA ARG A 26 -10.45 -0.84 -20.41
C ARG A 26 -11.09 -2.03 -19.71
N ILE A 27 -12.37 -1.89 -19.37
CA ILE A 27 -13.21 -2.98 -18.88
C ILE A 27 -14.21 -3.31 -19.99
N GLY A 28 -13.92 -4.38 -20.73
CA GLY A 28 -14.66 -4.71 -21.95
C GLY A 28 -14.52 -3.62 -23.00
N LYS A 29 -15.64 -3.08 -23.49
CA LYS A 29 -15.64 -1.97 -24.46
C LYS A 29 -15.59 -0.59 -23.80
N ASN A 30 -15.69 -0.49 -22.47
CA ASN A 30 -15.72 0.78 -21.77
C ASN A 30 -14.30 1.26 -21.45
N ARG A 31 -14.10 2.59 -21.43
CA ARG A 31 -12.88 3.20 -20.91
C ARG A 31 -12.63 2.79 -19.46
N GLY A 32 -11.37 2.77 -19.04
CA GLY A 32 -11.01 2.54 -17.65
C GLY A 32 -11.57 3.64 -16.74
N ASP A 33 -11.88 3.26 -15.51
CA ASP A 33 -12.29 4.21 -14.48
C ASP A 33 -11.11 5.14 -14.12
N ILE A 34 -11.36 6.45 -14.06
CA ILE A 34 -10.38 7.46 -13.66
C ILE A 34 -9.83 7.15 -12.25
N SER A 35 -10.66 6.63 -11.35
CA SER A 35 -10.25 6.22 -10.01
C SER A 35 -9.19 5.11 -10.05
N ARG A 36 -9.30 4.18 -11.02
CA ARG A 36 -8.34 3.09 -11.25
C ARG A 36 -7.02 3.63 -11.81
N VAL A 37 -7.09 4.58 -12.73
CA VAL A 37 -5.92 5.29 -13.30
C VAL A 37 -5.16 6.02 -12.19
N ILE A 38 -5.85 6.77 -11.33
CA ILE A 38 -5.25 7.46 -10.19
C ILE A 38 -4.64 6.47 -9.21
N SER A 39 -5.33 5.35 -8.93
CA SER A 39 -4.81 4.28 -8.06
C SER A 39 -3.52 3.66 -8.62
N MET A 40 -3.44 3.49 -9.93
CA MET A 40 -2.22 3.04 -10.60
C MET A 40 -1.10 4.06 -10.41
N ALA A 41 -1.34 5.33 -10.73
CA ALA A 41 -0.33 6.39 -10.58
C ALA A 41 0.19 6.46 -9.13
N ARG A 42 -0.71 6.42 -8.13
CA ARG A 42 -0.34 6.34 -6.72
C ARG A 42 0.55 5.12 -6.44
N ARG A 43 0.17 3.94 -6.92
CA ARG A 43 0.90 2.69 -6.67
C ARG A 43 2.32 2.72 -7.25
N PHE A 44 2.50 3.22 -8.47
CA PHE A 44 3.85 3.44 -9.04
C PHE A 44 4.65 4.48 -8.24
N GLY A 45 3.99 5.53 -7.72
CA GLY A 45 4.60 6.50 -6.81
C GLY A 45 5.07 5.89 -5.49
N GLU A 46 4.28 5.00 -4.88
CA GLU A 46 4.67 4.24 -3.67
C GLU A 46 5.94 3.42 -3.93
N TRP A 47 6.03 2.76 -5.08
CA TRP A 47 7.21 1.99 -5.47
C TRP A 47 8.45 2.86 -5.77
N GLU A 48 8.29 4.05 -6.37
CA GLU A 48 9.39 5.00 -6.49
C GLU A 48 9.87 5.52 -5.13
N PHE A 49 8.95 5.69 -4.17
CA PHE A 49 9.32 6.02 -2.80
C PHE A 49 10.17 4.92 -2.15
N VAL A 50 9.87 3.65 -2.43
CA VAL A 50 10.72 2.51 -2.04
C VAL A 50 12.12 2.63 -2.64
N ARG A 51 12.26 2.93 -3.94
CA ARG A 51 13.59 3.15 -4.58
C ARG A 51 14.35 4.29 -3.91
N ASN A 52 13.68 5.39 -3.58
CA ASN A 52 14.33 6.51 -2.90
C ASN A 52 14.77 6.15 -1.49
N ALA A 53 13.94 5.43 -0.73
CA ALA A 53 14.32 4.92 0.59
C ALA A 53 15.55 4.00 0.51
N LEU A 54 15.62 3.12 -0.50
CA LEU A 54 16.78 2.26 -0.76
C LEU A 54 18.05 3.09 -1.02
N LYS A 55 17.98 4.13 -1.86
CA LYS A 55 19.10 5.05 -2.13
C LYS A 55 19.57 5.78 -0.88
N SER A 56 18.65 6.09 0.04
CA SER A 56 18.96 6.70 1.34
C SER A 56 19.47 5.69 2.39
N GLY A 57 19.62 4.42 2.03
CA GLY A 57 20.20 3.39 2.90
C GLY A 57 19.21 2.71 3.85
N ALA A 58 17.90 2.81 3.59
CA ALA A 58 16.89 2.14 4.41
C ALA A 58 17.10 0.61 4.44
N LYS A 59 17.18 0.02 5.63
CA LYS A 59 17.43 -1.43 5.82
C LYS A 59 16.17 -2.27 5.92
N ILE A 60 15.05 -1.67 6.30
CA ILE A 60 13.74 -2.30 6.37
C ILE A 60 12.76 -1.34 5.73
N ILE A 61 12.01 -1.84 4.75
CA ILE A 61 10.98 -1.11 4.03
C ILE A 61 9.67 -1.85 4.25
N LEU A 62 8.69 -1.11 4.75
CA LEU A 62 7.37 -1.62 5.03
C LEU A 62 6.34 -0.84 4.22
N MET A 63 5.63 -1.53 3.33
CA MET A 63 4.54 -0.96 2.54
C MET A 63 3.20 -1.14 3.26
N ASP A 64 2.30 -0.16 3.11
CA ASP A 64 0.89 -0.31 3.51
C ASP A 64 0.14 -1.08 2.43
N GLY A 65 -0.30 -2.30 2.74
CA GLY A 65 -0.90 -3.23 1.78
C GLY A 65 0.02 -4.40 1.41
N SER A 66 -0.43 -5.22 0.46
CA SER A 66 0.29 -6.41 -0.02
C SER A 66 1.43 -6.05 -0.95
N LEU A 67 2.38 -6.98 -1.15
CA LEU A 67 3.40 -6.87 -2.19
C LEU A 67 2.90 -7.30 -3.59
N GLN A 68 1.68 -7.81 -3.66
CA GLN A 68 1.01 -8.17 -4.91
C GLN A 68 0.89 -6.96 -5.83
N THR A 69 1.29 -7.13 -7.10
CA THR A 69 1.10 -6.16 -8.17
C THR A 69 -0.23 -6.39 -8.86
N SER A 70 -0.96 -5.34 -9.19
CA SER A 70 -2.31 -5.41 -9.77
C SER A 70 -2.49 -4.57 -11.03
N PHE A 71 -1.47 -3.79 -11.41
CA PHE A 71 -1.52 -2.94 -12.60
C PHE A 71 -0.62 -3.44 -13.73
N PRO A 72 -0.96 -3.13 -15.00
CA PRO A 72 -0.10 -3.41 -16.15
C PRO A 72 1.31 -2.86 -15.94
N ASN A 73 2.31 -3.65 -16.33
CA ASN A 73 3.75 -3.35 -16.21
C ASN A 73 4.27 -3.14 -14.78
N GLU A 74 3.43 -3.19 -13.74
CA GLU A 74 3.86 -3.01 -12.34
C GLU A 74 4.82 -4.13 -11.92
N SER A 75 4.54 -5.38 -12.27
CA SER A 75 5.39 -6.53 -11.96
C SER A 75 6.81 -6.41 -12.52
N GLU A 76 6.96 -5.90 -13.74
CA GLU A 76 8.28 -5.70 -14.36
C GLU A 76 9.03 -4.56 -13.67
N PHE A 77 8.32 -3.47 -13.37
CA PHE A 77 8.86 -2.34 -12.64
C PHE A 77 9.33 -2.74 -11.23
N VAL A 78 8.53 -3.50 -10.49
CA VAL A 78 8.82 -3.98 -9.14
C VAL A 78 9.95 -5.00 -9.13
N LYS A 79 10.12 -5.81 -10.19
CA LYS A 79 11.27 -6.72 -10.32
C LYS A 79 12.60 -5.98 -10.25
N GLN A 80 12.70 -4.79 -10.82
CA GLN A 80 13.91 -3.96 -10.73
C GLN A 80 14.16 -3.51 -9.29
N ILE A 81 13.09 -3.16 -8.56
CA ILE A 81 13.15 -2.77 -7.15
C ILE A 81 13.64 -3.94 -6.29
N TYR A 82 13.11 -5.15 -6.50
CA TYR A 82 13.59 -6.33 -5.76
C TYR A 82 15.09 -6.56 -5.97
N ASN A 83 15.61 -6.39 -7.19
CA ASN A 83 17.06 -6.47 -7.43
C ASN A 83 17.84 -5.38 -6.65
N GLU A 84 17.30 -4.17 -6.50
CA GLU A 84 17.90 -3.10 -5.69
C GLU A 84 17.86 -3.42 -4.19
N VAL A 85 16.75 -4.00 -3.71
CA VAL A 85 16.59 -4.48 -2.32
C VAL A 85 17.66 -5.52 -1.98
N GLU A 86 17.85 -6.52 -2.85
CA GLU A 86 18.88 -7.55 -2.70
C GLU A 86 20.29 -6.95 -2.68
N LYS A 87 20.63 -6.09 -3.65
CA LYS A 87 21.94 -5.43 -3.70
C LYS A 87 22.26 -4.61 -2.45
N ASN A 88 21.25 -4.00 -1.84
CA ASN A 88 21.43 -3.16 -0.66
C ASN A 88 21.37 -3.94 0.67
N ASN A 89 21.21 -5.27 0.64
CA ASN A 89 20.93 -6.11 1.81
C ASN A 89 19.81 -5.51 2.68
N SER A 90 18.73 -5.12 2.02
CA SER A 90 17.55 -4.51 2.65
C SER A 90 16.41 -5.52 2.69
N ILE A 91 15.47 -5.33 3.61
CA ILE A 91 14.26 -6.15 3.69
C ILE A 91 13.10 -5.33 3.16
N ILE A 92 12.26 -5.93 2.32
CA ILE A 92 10.98 -5.35 1.91
C ILE A 92 9.82 -6.27 2.32
N ALA A 93 8.80 -5.67 2.93
CA ALA A 93 7.58 -6.35 3.33
C ALA A 93 6.37 -5.44 3.13
N GLY A 94 5.18 -6.04 2.97
CA GLY A 94 3.89 -5.36 2.93
C GLY A 94 3.02 -5.81 4.11
N LEU A 95 2.36 -4.87 4.79
CA LEU A 95 1.46 -5.17 5.90
C LEU A 95 0.02 -4.76 5.54
N SER A 96 -0.89 -5.73 5.52
CA SER A 96 -2.30 -5.52 5.17
C SER A 96 -3.23 -5.75 6.37
N LYS A 97 -4.18 -4.82 6.55
CA LYS A 97 -5.25 -4.92 7.57
C LYS A 97 -6.33 -5.93 7.21
N THR A 98 -6.47 -6.22 5.92
CA THR A 98 -7.46 -7.12 5.35
C THR A 98 -6.78 -8.22 4.53
N SER A 99 -7.47 -9.35 4.38
CA SER A 99 -7.04 -10.44 3.53
C SER A 99 -8.27 -11.17 3.00
N THR A 100 -8.17 -11.65 1.76
CA THR A 100 -9.18 -12.49 1.09
C THR A 100 -8.85 -13.98 1.20
N ILE A 101 -7.92 -14.36 2.08
CA ILE A 101 -7.55 -15.76 2.31
C ILE A 101 -8.54 -16.40 3.28
N PHE A 102 -9.13 -17.52 2.87
CA PHE A 102 -10.07 -18.32 3.65
C PHE A 102 -9.51 -19.72 3.89
N THR A 103 -9.93 -20.36 4.98
CA THR A 103 -9.74 -21.80 5.19
C THR A 103 -10.59 -22.59 4.19
N GLU A 104 -10.33 -23.89 4.02
CA GLU A 104 -11.17 -24.79 3.20
C GLU A 104 -12.66 -24.76 3.58
N ASN A 105 -12.98 -24.50 4.85
CA ASN A 105 -14.36 -24.38 5.34
C ASN A 105 -14.97 -22.98 5.19
N GLY A 106 -14.33 -22.08 4.42
CA GLY A 106 -14.83 -20.73 4.14
C GLY A 106 -14.67 -19.70 5.27
N LEU A 107 -13.95 -20.02 6.35
CA LEU A 107 -13.68 -19.06 7.43
C LEU A 107 -12.52 -18.11 7.06
N PRO A 108 -12.61 -16.81 7.35
CA PRO A 108 -11.48 -15.90 7.20
C PRO A 108 -10.28 -16.38 8.03
N ILE A 109 -9.13 -16.55 7.40
CA ILE A 109 -7.95 -17.14 8.06
C ILE A 109 -7.49 -16.29 9.26
N SER A 110 -7.64 -14.96 9.18
CA SER A 110 -7.32 -14.03 10.26
C SER A 110 -8.14 -14.30 11.52
N GLY A 111 -9.45 -14.53 11.36
CA GLY A 111 -10.36 -14.86 12.47
C GLY A 111 -10.03 -16.23 13.08
N PHE A 112 -9.73 -17.22 12.24
CA PHE A 112 -9.32 -18.55 12.70
C PHE A 112 -8.03 -18.51 13.52
N LEU A 113 -7.00 -17.80 13.06
CA LEU A 113 -5.73 -17.68 13.76
C LEU A 113 -5.85 -16.89 15.06
N GLU A 114 -6.65 -15.82 15.09
CA GLU A 114 -6.99 -15.09 16.32
C GLU A 114 -7.66 -16.00 17.36
N TYR A 115 -8.62 -16.83 16.93
CA TYR A 115 -9.24 -17.83 17.80
C TYR A 115 -8.21 -18.82 18.37
N LEU A 116 -7.32 -19.36 17.52
CA LEU A 116 -6.27 -20.28 17.96
C LEU A 116 -5.29 -19.64 18.94
N GLY A 117 -4.87 -18.40 18.69
CA GLY A 117 -3.99 -17.63 19.58
C GLY A 117 -4.62 -17.45 20.96
N ARG A 118 -5.90 -17.03 21.02
CA ARG A 118 -6.66 -16.92 22.27
C ARG A 118 -6.79 -18.25 23.00
N LYS A 119 -7.15 -19.31 22.29
CA LYS A 119 -7.30 -20.67 22.87
C LYS A 119 -6.00 -21.19 23.48
N LYS A 120 -4.84 -20.82 22.91
CA LYS A 120 -3.52 -21.20 23.40
C LYS A 120 -2.92 -20.21 24.42
N GLY A 121 -3.58 -19.10 24.72
CA GLY A 121 -3.05 -18.06 25.62
C GLY A 121 -1.84 -17.30 25.04
N ILE A 122 -1.67 -17.26 23.72
CA ILE A 122 -0.54 -16.60 23.06
C ILE A 122 -0.98 -15.22 22.58
N SER A 123 -0.41 -14.17 23.16
CA SER A 123 -0.80 -12.78 22.92
C SER A 123 -0.08 -12.09 21.76
N LYS A 124 1.09 -12.61 21.36
CA LYS A 124 1.87 -12.15 20.19
C LYS A 124 2.38 -13.37 19.43
N TRP A 125 2.22 -13.37 18.13
CA TRP A 125 2.57 -14.52 17.30
C TRP A 125 2.79 -14.12 15.85
N ALA A 126 3.54 -14.96 15.14
CA ALA A 126 3.69 -14.93 13.70
C ALA A 126 3.52 -16.35 13.17
N VAL A 127 2.70 -16.53 12.14
CA VAL A 127 2.43 -17.84 11.53
C VAL A 127 2.65 -17.73 10.04
N LYS A 128 3.57 -18.54 9.49
CA LYS A 128 3.77 -18.68 8.05
C LYS A 128 2.61 -19.50 7.46
N ILE A 129 1.93 -18.93 6.48
CA ILE A 129 0.86 -19.64 5.75
C ILE A 129 1.46 -20.39 4.57
N GLY A 130 2.39 -19.76 3.86
CA GLY A 130 3.00 -20.37 2.70
C GLY A 130 3.78 -19.37 1.87
N LYS A 131 4.13 -19.80 0.67
CA LYS A 131 4.71 -18.97 -0.38
C LYS A 131 3.64 -18.72 -1.43
N SER A 132 3.52 -17.48 -1.89
CA SER A 132 2.61 -17.14 -2.98
C SER A 132 3.06 -17.82 -4.28
N GLU A 133 2.14 -18.49 -4.95
CA GLU A 133 2.36 -19.09 -6.28
C GLU A 133 2.03 -18.10 -7.41
N GLU A 134 1.42 -16.96 -7.09
CA GLU A 134 1.12 -15.93 -8.09
C GLU A 134 2.40 -15.23 -8.56
N TRP A 135 2.60 -15.18 -9.87
CA TRP A 135 3.74 -14.50 -10.49
C TRP A 135 3.78 -12.98 -10.18
N THR A 136 2.63 -12.39 -9.86
CA THR A 136 2.43 -11.00 -9.43
C THR A 136 2.76 -10.75 -7.96
N ASN A 137 2.99 -11.79 -7.16
CA ASN A 137 3.22 -11.67 -5.73
C ASN A 137 4.37 -12.59 -5.29
N LYS A 138 5.59 -12.06 -5.31
CA LYS A 138 6.82 -12.75 -4.90
C LYS A 138 7.02 -12.70 -3.39
N ALA A 139 6.11 -13.31 -2.62
CA ALA A 139 6.09 -13.17 -1.18
C ALA A 139 5.92 -14.51 -0.41
N LEU A 140 6.58 -14.60 0.74
CA LEU A 140 6.18 -15.46 1.84
C LEU A 140 5.04 -14.77 2.60
N ILE A 141 3.92 -15.46 2.75
CA ILE A 141 2.73 -14.93 3.41
C ILE A 141 2.74 -15.38 4.86
N TYR A 142 2.70 -14.41 5.76
CA TYR A 142 2.54 -14.59 7.19
C TYR A 142 1.25 -13.93 7.68
N PHE A 143 0.75 -14.39 8.81
CA PHE A 143 -0.15 -13.62 9.65
C PHE A 143 0.54 -13.32 10.96
N VAL A 144 0.41 -12.08 11.43
CA VAL A 144 1.10 -11.59 12.62
C VAL A 144 0.16 -10.87 13.57
N LYS A 145 0.32 -11.13 14.86
CA LYS A 145 -0.25 -10.34 15.95
C LYS A 145 0.90 -9.71 16.73
N LEU A 146 1.08 -8.41 16.54
CA LEU A 146 2.29 -7.68 16.97
C LEU A 146 2.19 -7.08 18.38
N HIS A 147 0.99 -7.07 18.96
CA HIS A 147 0.74 -6.50 20.29
C HIS A 147 -0.35 -7.28 21.03
N GLU A 148 -0.17 -7.43 22.34
CA GLU A 148 -1.09 -8.17 23.22
C GLU A 148 -2.49 -7.55 23.30
N ASN A 149 -2.56 -6.22 23.39
CA ASN A 149 -3.82 -5.46 23.39
C ASN A 149 -4.38 -5.17 21.97
N SER A 150 -3.84 -5.80 20.92
CA SER A 150 -4.44 -5.68 19.58
C SER A 150 -5.63 -6.62 19.47
N ASP A 151 -6.77 -6.13 18.98
CA ASP A 151 -7.94 -6.97 18.72
C ASP A 151 -7.84 -7.77 17.42
N ARG A 152 -6.80 -7.52 16.61
CA ARG A 152 -6.64 -8.09 15.28
C ARG A 152 -5.22 -8.53 14.98
N CYS A 153 -5.11 -9.44 14.02
CA CYS A 153 -3.87 -9.78 13.34
C CYS A 153 -3.83 -9.13 11.95
N TYR A 154 -2.66 -9.14 11.34
CA TYR A 154 -2.38 -8.54 10.04
C TYR A 154 -1.78 -9.58 9.11
N ARG A 155 -2.07 -9.46 7.81
CA ARG A 155 -1.34 -10.20 6.77
C ARG A 155 -0.02 -9.49 6.52
N LEU A 156 1.08 -10.23 6.56
CA LEU A 156 2.44 -9.75 6.31
C LEU A 156 2.99 -10.51 5.10
N ASP A 157 3.22 -9.79 4.01
CA ASP A 157 3.86 -10.31 2.80
C ASP A 157 5.35 -9.95 2.88
N ILE A 158 6.22 -10.94 3.00
CA ILE A 158 7.68 -10.73 3.05
C ILE A 158 8.28 -11.17 1.71
N TYR A 159 9.19 -10.39 1.12
CA TYR A 159 9.83 -10.80 -0.13
C TYR A 159 10.45 -12.20 -0.04
N GLU A 160 10.18 -13.03 -1.07
CA GLU A 160 10.45 -14.48 -1.03
C GLU A 160 11.91 -14.89 -0.81
N ASN A 161 12.87 -14.03 -1.18
CA ASN A 161 14.31 -14.28 -1.04
C ASN A 161 14.89 -13.74 0.28
N THR A 162 14.04 -13.28 1.21
CA THR A 162 14.49 -12.80 2.53
C THR A 162 14.99 -13.97 3.38
N SER A 163 16.19 -13.84 3.96
CA SER A 163 16.79 -14.86 4.84
C SER A 163 15.98 -15.05 6.13
N GLU A 164 16.10 -16.21 6.79
CA GLU A 164 15.40 -16.45 8.07
C GLU A 164 15.84 -15.47 9.16
N GLU A 165 17.13 -15.16 9.24
CA GLU A 165 17.68 -14.16 10.17
C GLU A 165 17.07 -12.77 9.92
N ASP A 166 16.93 -12.37 8.66
CA ASP A 166 16.29 -11.12 8.30
C ASP A 166 14.79 -11.11 8.60
N ILE A 167 14.10 -12.24 8.45
CA ILE A 167 12.69 -12.38 8.84
C ILE A 167 12.55 -12.19 10.36
N GLU A 168 13.42 -12.79 11.17
CA GLU A 168 13.42 -12.58 12.63
C GLU A 168 13.70 -11.12 13.00
N ARG A 169 14.65 -10.48 12.32
CA ARG A 169 14.98 -9.06 12.47
C ARG A 169 13.79 -8.17 12.12
N LEU A 170 13.08 -8.47 11.03
CA LEU A 170 11.86 -7.78 10.61
C LEU A 170 10.77 -7.91 11.67
N LEU A 171 10.43 -9.14 12.09
CA LEU A 171 9.37 -9.40 13.07
C LEU A 171 9.66 -8.69 14.41
N SER A 172 10.91 -8.75 14.88
CA SER A 172 11.34 -8.06 16.10
C SER A 172 11.17 -6.54 15.96
N SER A 173 11.56 -5.97 14.82
CA SER A 173 11.41 -4.53 14.53
C SER A 173 9.94 -4.11 14.47
N LEU A 174 9.07 -4.93 13.87
CA LEU A 174 7.63 -4.69 13.80
C LEU A 174 6.99 -4.67 15.18
N VAL A 175 7.33 -5.60 16.07
CA VAL A 175 6.82 -5.63 17.45
C VAL A 175 7.24 -4.36 18.20
N LEU A 176 8.49 -3.92 18.06
CA LEU A 176 8.97 -2.67 18.67
C LEU A 176 8.24 -1.44 18.12
N ASN A 177 7.97 -1.42 16.82
CA ASN A 177 7.32 -0.30 16.15
C ASN A 177 5.78 -0.27 16.35
N SER A 178 5.18 -1.32 16.91
CA SER A 178 3.72 -1.50 17.06
C SER A 178 3.19 -1.24 18.48
N LYS A 179 3.92 -0.46 19.28
CA LYS A 179 3.59 -0.15 20.68
C LYS A 179 2.81 1.15 20.87
N TYR A 180 2.44 1.85 19.79
CA TYR A 180 1.77 3.13 19.89
C TYR A 180 0.37 2.96 20.48
N PHE A 181 0.09 3.64 21.60
CA PHE A 181 -1.10 3.37 22.42
C PHE A 181 -2.42 3.58 21.67
N ALA A 182 -2.48 4.54 20.74
CA ALA A 182 -3.69 4.84 19.99
C ALA A 182 -3.99 3.78 18.92
N TYR A 183 -2.99 2.99 18.53
CA TYR A 183 -3.08 1.96 17.49
C TYR A 183 -2.25 0.73 17.88
N PRO A 184 -2.62 0.01 18.96
CA PRO A 184 -1.85 -1.13 19.44
C PRO A 184 -1.79 -2.22 18.36
N GLY A 185 -0.58 -2.70 18.05
CA GLY A 185 -0.36 -3.76 17.07
C GLY A 185 -0.16 -3.28 15.64
N TYR A 186 -0.30 -1.98 15.35
CA TYR A 186 -0.01 -1.43 14.03
C TYR A 186 1.29 -0.58 14.05
N PRO A 187 2.23 -0.82 13.12
CA PRO A 187 3.51 -0.10 13.12
C PRO A 187 3.35 1.42 12.98
N TYR A 188 3.97 2.17 13.89
CA TYR A 188 3.97 3.64 13.89
C TYR A 188 4.49 4.22 12.56
N ALA A 189 5.48 3.59 11.93
CA ALA A 189 6.02 4.05 10.65
C ALA A 189 4.95 4.10 9.55
N LEU A 190 3.99 3.16 9.55
CA LEU A 190 2.88 3.17 8.59
C LEU A 190 1.84 4.24 8.95
N ILE A 191 1.61 4.49 10.24
CA ILE A 191 0.73 5.57 10.70
C ILE A 191 1.28 6.93 10.25
N ASP A 192 2.58 7.14 10.47
CA ASP A 192 3.27 8.36 10.10
C ASP A 192 3.24 8.58 8.58
N ALA A 193 3.60 7.55 7.80
CA ALA A 193 3.54 7.59 6.35
C ALA A 193 2.11 7.86 5.82
N HIS A 194 1.09 7.21 6.40
CA HIS A 194 -0.31 7.43 6.03
C HIS A 194 -0.74 8.88 6.30
N ASN A 195 -0.36 9.44 7.44
CA ASN A 195 -0.69 10.82 7.80
C ASN A 195 0.01 11.82 6.88
N LEU A 196 1.27 11.60 6.53
CA LEU A 196 2.04 12.46 5.63
C LEU A 196 1.56 12.40 4.18
N ALA A 197 1.09 11.24 3.72
CA ALA A 197 0.58 11.07 2.36
C ALA A 197 -0.87 11.54 2.19
N ARG A 198 -1.57 11.87 3.28
CA ARG A 198 -2.98 12.25 3.24
C ARG A 198 -3.16 13.66 2.69
N VAL A 199 -3.75 13.76 1.51
CA VAL A 199 -4.18 15.04 0.94
C VAL A 199 -5.42 15.56 1.67
N GLY A 200 -5.31 16.75 2.25
CA GLY A 200 -6.41 17.41 2.96
C GLY A 200 -7.47 17.98 2.01
N ARG A 201 -8.69 18.23 2.52
CA ARG A 201 -9.74 18.89 1.70
C ARG A 201 -9.29 20.27 1.21
N ASP A 202 -8.70 21.07 2.09
CA ASP A 202 -8.28 22.43 1.74
C ASP A 202 -7.12 22.42 0.75
N GLU A 203 -6.19 21.47 0.88
CA GLU A 203 -5.11 21.24 -0.08
C GLU A 203 -5.65 20.83 -1.45
N ALA A 204 -6.62 19.90 -1.49
CA ALA A 204 -7.26 19.48 -2.73
C ALA A 204 -7.99 20.65 -3.41
N ILE A 205 -8.70 21.48 -2.65
CA ILE A 205 -9.37 22.69 -3.16
C ILE A 205 -8.33 23.69 -3.70
N TYR A 206 -7.24 23.90 -2.98
CA TYR A 206 -6.16 24.79 -3.41
C TYR A 206 -5.54 24.34 -4.75
N ILE A 207 -5.18 23.06 -4.88
CA ILE A 207 -4.64 22.52 -6.14
C ILE A 207 -5.68 22.61 -7.27
N ARG A 208 -6.96 22.32 -7.00
CA ARG A 208 -8.04 22.48 -7.98
C ARG A 208 -8.11 23.92 -8.50
N ASN A 209 -8.07 24.90 -7.60
CA ASN A 209 -8.13 26.31 -7.98
C ASN A 209 -6.91 26.71 -8.82
N LEU A 210 -5.71 26.26 -8.45
CA LEU A 210 -4.51 26.50 -9.24
C LEU A 210 -4.61 25.90 -10.65
N ILE A 211 -5.20 24.71 -10.79
CA ILE A 211 -5.47 24.11 -12.10
C ILE A 211 -6.48 24.96 -12.87
N PHE A 212 -7.56 25.41 -12.23
CA PHE A 212 -8.58 26.24 -12.87
C PHE A 212 -8.01 27.58 -13.34
N ASP A 213 -7.10 28.19 -12.59
CA ASP A 213 -6.42 29.43 -12.99
C ASP A 213 -5.55 29.25 -14.26
N LEU A 214 -5.15 28.02 -14.59
CA LEU A 214 -4.38 27.69 -15.80
C LEU A 214 -5.26 27.30 -16.99
N LEU A 215 -6.57 27.17 -16.80
CA LEU A 215 -7.51 26.76 -17.84
C LEU A 215 -8.24 27.98 -18.43
N ASP A 216 -8.62 27.86 -19.70
CA ASP A 216 -9.48 28.85 -20.33
C ASP A 216 -10.91 28.76 -19.78
N ILE A 217 -11.61 29.91 -19.78
CA ILE A 217 -12.98 30.04 -19.25
C ILE A 217 -13.95 29.01 -19.85
N GLU A 218 -13.77 28.66 -21.13
CA GLU A 218 -14.61 27.65 -21.79
C GLU A 218 -14.43 26.26 -21.20
N ASP A 219 -13.21 25.87 -20.85
CA ASP A 219 -12.92 24.55 -20.29
C ASP A 219 -13.35 24.46 -18.83
N ILE A 220 -13.18 25.54 -18.05
CA ILE A 220 -13.73 25.65 -16.70
C ILE A 220 -15.25 25.42 -16.73
N ARG A 221 -15.97 26.11 -17.62
CA ARG A 221 -17.43 25.96 -17.77
C ARG A 221 -17.84 24.54 -18.17
N LYS A 222 -17.09 23.87 -19.06
CA LYS A 222 -17.37 22.47 -19.41
C LYS A 222 -17.25 21.54 -18.19
N ILE A 223 -16.23 21.73 -17.37
CA ILE A 223 -16.00 20.93 -16.16
C ILE A 223 -17.13 21.16 -15.15
N GLU A 224 -17.44 22.42 -14.83
CA GLU A 224 -18.51 22.76 -13.86
C GLU A 224 -19.88 22.23 -14.30
N ASN A 225 -20.22 22.36 -15.58
CA ASN A 225 -21.47 21.81 -16.12
C ASN A 225 -21.53 20.28 -15.99
N SER A 226 -20.41 19.59 -16.23
CA SER A 226 -20.35 18.14 -16.09
C SER A 226 -20.53 17.65 -14.64
N GLU A 227 -19.97 18.38 -13.67
CA GLU A 227 -20.14 18.08 -12.24
C GLU A 227 -21.60 18.28 -11.79
N GLN A 228 -22.25 19.38 -12.22
CA GLN A 228 -23.64 19.65 -11.87
C GLN A 228 -24.61 18.61 -12.44
N ILE A 229 -24.38 18.13 -13.67
CA ILE A 229 -25.17 17.07 -14.29
C ILE A 229 -25.00 15.75 -13.52
N ALA A 230 -23.77 15.40 -13.14
CA ALA A 230 -23.52 14.19 -12.35
C ALA A 230 -24.21 14.24 -10.97
N HIS A 231 -24.19 15.39 -10.29
CA HIS A 231 -24.89 15.57 -9.01
C HIS A 231 -26.42 15.44 -9.15
N LYS A 232 -27.03 16.06 -10.17
CA LYS A 232 -28.47 15.92 -10.41
C LYS A 232 -28.91 14.48 -10.69
N ILE A 233 -28.12 13.72 -11.45
CA ILE A 233 -28.43 12.32 -11.77
C ILE A 233 -28.38 11.45 -10.49
N LEU A 234 -27.44 11.72 -9.58
CA LEU A 234 -27.35 11.00 -8.31
C LEU A 234 -28.50 11.36 -7.36
N ASP A 235 -28.94 12.62 -7.35
CA ASP A 235 -30.07 13.08 -6.54
C ASP A 235 -31.43 12.54 -7.05
N GLU A 236 -31.58 12.31 -8.36
CA GLU A 236 -32.79 11.71 -8.96
C GLU A 236 -32.84 10.17 -8.82
N LEU A 237 -31.72 9.52 -8.49
CA LEU A 237 -31.62 8.08 -8.25
C LEU A 237 -31.70 7.71 -6.75
N GLY A 238 -31.96 8.69 -5.88
CA GLY A 238 -32.17 8.52 -4.43
C GLY A 238 -33.62 8.26 -4.04
#